data_AF-A0A1E5ML19-F1
#
_entry.id   AF-A0A1E5ML19-F1
#
_cell.length_a   1.000
_cell.length_b   1.000
_cell.length_c   1.000
_cell.angle_alpha   90.00
_cell.angle_beta   90.00
_cell.angle_gamma   90.00
#
_symmetry.space_group_name_H-M   'P 1'
#
loop_
_entity.id
_entity.type
_entity.pdbx_description
1 polymer ?
#
loop_
_entity_poly.entity_id
_entity_poly.type
_entity_poly.pdbx_seq_one_letter_code
_entity_poly.pdbx_strand_id
1 'polypeptide(L)'
;MTSNDRITISGTALAAPVVSPDRIAEFPVRDDRSQREYLVRIPADDLRLFVTRDARVDVDGEAGWTVPGRSWRGESSRTILLARRVDQRELALAA
;
A
#
# COMPACT_ATOMS: atom_id res chain seq x y z
N MET A 1 -22.44 -4.06 -9.88
CA MET A 1 -21.05 -4.48 -10.06
C MET A 1 -20.16 -3.28 -9.81
N THR A 2 -19.55 -3.19 -8.65
CA THR A 2 -18.48 -2.21 -8.40
C THR A 2 -17.22 -2.79 -9.02
N SER A 3 -16.87 -2.34 -10.23
CA SER A 3 -15.55 -2.61 -10.79
C SER A 3 -14.58 -1.78 -9.97
N ASN A 4 -13.75 -2.42 -9.14
CA ASN A 4 -12.67 -1.71 -8.49
C ASN A 4 -11.71 -1.20 -9.57
N ASP A 5 -11.32 0.07 -9.51
CA ASP A 5 -10.34 0.61 -10.43
C ASP A 5 -8.98 -0.03 -10.18
N ARG A 6 -8.37 -0.59 -11.23
CA ARG A 6 -7.00 -1.07 -11.16
C ARG A 6 -6.07 0.14 -11.11
N ILE A 7 -5.24 0.21 -10.09
CA ILE A 7 -4.31 1.31 -9.87
C ILE A 7 -2.91 0.77 -9.57
N THR A 8 -1.92 1.57 -9.96
CA THR A 8 -0.52 1.36 -9.57
C THR A 8 -0.04 2.61 -8.86
N ILE A 9 0.58 2.44 -7.69
CA ILE A 9 1.17 3.53 -6.91
C ILE A 9 2.66 3.26 -6.69
N SER A 10 3.43 4.33 -6.65
CA SER A 10 4.85 4.31 -6.28
C SER A 10 5.00 5.20 -5.06
N GLY A 11 5.48 4.64 -3.95
CA GLY A 11 5.40 5.36 -2.69
C GLY A 11 6.37 4.88 -1.61
N THR A 12 6.15 5.43 -0.42
CA THR A 12 6.96 5.17 0.76
C THR A 12 6.10 4.55 1.85
N ALA A 13 6.50 3.39 2.37
CA ALA A 13 5.83 2.72 3.49
C ALA A 13 6.01 3.54 4.77
N LEU A 14 4.91 3.89 5.44
CA LEU A 14 4.95 4.72 6.65
C LEU A 14 5.10 3.90 7.93
N ALA A 15 4.90 2.59 7.84
CA ALA A 15 5.11 1.64 8.92
C ALA A 15 5.45 0.26 8.34
N ALA A 16 6.05 -0.60 9.17
CA ALA A 16 6.23 -2.00 8.82
C ALA A 16 4.85 -2.70 8.71
N PRO A 17 4.72 -3.75 7.87
CA PRO A 17 3.53 -4.57 7.77
C PRO A 17 3.13 -5.18 9.10
N VAL A 18 1.83 -5.10 9.40
CA VAL A 18 1.20 -5.88 10.47
C VAL A 18 0.43 -7.01 9.81
N VAL A 19 0.68 -8.25 10.24
CA VAL A 19 -0.02 -9.43 9.72
C VAL A 19 -1.18 -9.77 10.66
N SER A 20 -2.39 -9.78 10.12
CA SER A 20 -3.59 -10.20 10.84
C SER A 20 -3.67 -11.73 10.98
N PRO A 21 -4.53 -12.27 11.87
CA PRO A 21 -4.75 -13.72 11.98
C PRO A 21 -5.20 -14.38 10.67
N ASP A 22 -5.91 -13.64 9.81
CA ASP A 22 -6.35 -14.10 8.49
C ASP A 22 -5.23 -14.13 7.44
N ARG A 23 -3.96 -14.03 7.88
CA ARG A 23 -2.78 -14.00 7.00
C ARG A 23 -2.82 -12.86 5.99
N ILE A 24 -3.38 -11.71 6.37
CA ILE A 24 -3.34 -10.49 5.54
C ILE A 24 -2.29 -9.55 6.11
N ALA A 25 -1.32 -9.17 5.30
CA ALA A 25 -0.36 -8.13 5.64
C ALA A 25 -0.92 -6.76 5.28
N GLU A 26 -0.90 -5.85 6.23
CA GLU A 26 -1.43 -4.49 6.09
C GLU A 26 -0.36 -3.45 6.44
N PHE A 27 -0.16 -2.48 5.55
CA PHE A 27 0.72 -1.34 5.83
C PHE A 27 0.30 -0.08 5.08
N PRO A 28 0.48 1.11 5.68
CA PRO A 28 0.26 2.37 5.02
C PRO A 28 1.39 2.71 4.05
N VAL A 29 1.06 3.15 2.83
CA VAL A 29 1.99 3.68 1.83
C VAL A 29 1.56 5.09 1.44
N ARG A 30 2.50 6.03 1.42
CA ARG A 30 2.28 7.36 0.85
C ARG A 30 2.77 7.39 -0.58
N ASP A 31 1.86 7.61 -1.52
CA ASP A 31 2.16 7.79 -2.93
C ASP A 31 2.98 9.06 -3.17
N ASP A 32 4.01 8.96 -4.00
CA ASP A 32 4.95 10.05 -4.23
C ASP A 32 4.34 11.21 -5.02
N ARG A 33 3.49 10.90 -6.00
CA ARG A 33 2.96 11.89 -6.95
C ARG A 33 1.86 12.71 -6.32
N SER A 34 0.88 12.04 -5.74
CA SER A 34 -0.31 12.65 -5.17
C SER A 34 -0.16 13.00 -3.70
N GLN A 35 0.90 12.51 -3.03
CA GLN A 35 1.07 12.58 -1.58
C GLN A 35 -0.09 11.94 -0.79
N ARG A 36 -0.97 11.19 -1.47
CA ARG A 36 -2.07 10.45 -0.86
C ARG A 36 -1.54 9.22 -0.16
N GLU A 37 -2.16 8.89 0.96
CA GLU A 37 -1.85 7.65 1.67
C GLU A 37 -2.87 6.57 1.31
N TYR A 38 -2.39 5.35 1.18
CA TYR A 38 -3.16 4.15 0.88
C TYR A 38 -2.89 3.11 1.95
N LEU A 39 -3.90 2.33 2.32
CA LEU A 39 -3.69 1.12 3.11
C LEU A 39 -3.54 -0.06 2.16
N VAL A 40 -2.33 -0.56 2.02
CA VAL A 40 -2.05 -1.74 1.22
C VAL A 40 -2.45 -2.97 2.02
N ARG A 41 -3.26 -3.84 1.41
CA ARG A 41 -3.61 -5.16 1.93
C ARG A 41 -3.21 -6.21 0.89
N ILE A 42 -2.47 -7.21 1.32
CA ILE A 42 -2.01 -8.31 0.47
C ILE A 42 -1.98 -9.60 1.31
N PRO A 43 -2.24 -10.79 0.74
CA PRO A 43 -1.93 -12.03 1.43
C PRO A 43 -0.47 -12.03 1.90
N ALA A 44 -0.24 -12.40 3.17
CA ALA A 44 1.08 -12.35 3.78
C ALA A 44 2.09 -13.24 3.03
N ASP A 45 1.62 -14.36 2.49
CA ASP A 45 2.41 -15.29 1.68
C ASP A 45 2.81 -14.70 0.30
N ASP A 46 2.08 -13.68 -0.17
CA ASP A 46 2.39 -12.95 -1.40
C ASP A 46 3.26 -11.71 -1.16
N LEU A 47 3.39 -11.26 0.09
CA LEU A 47 4.35 -10.23 0.47
C LEU A 47 5.76 -10.83 0.57
N ARG A 48 6.34 -11.12 -0.59
CA ARG A 48 7.65 -11.78 -0.76
C ARG A 48 8.86 -10.88 -0.47
N LEU A 49 8.64 -9.76 0.22
CA LEU A 49 9.62 -8.71 0.45
C LEU A 49 9.59 -8.25 1.89
N PHE A 50 10.75 -7.85 2.40
CA PHE A 50 10.88 -7.27 3.72
C PHE A 50 10.58 -5.77 3.66
N VAL A 51 9.34 -5.38 3.93
CA VAL A 51 8.93 -3.97 3.99
C VAL A 51 9.18 -3.44 5.39
N THR A 52 9.97 -2.38 5.50
CA THR A 52 10.14 -1.61 6.75
C THR A 52 9.50 -0.24 6.61
N ARG A 53 9.42 0.49 7.73
CA ARG A 53 9.17 1.93 7.66
C ARG A 53 10.21 2.60 6.73
N ASP A 54 9.75 3.58 5.98
CA ASP A 54 10.48 4.36 4.97
C ASP A 54 10.94 3.56 3.73
N ALA A 55 10.55 2.28 3.62
CA ALA A 55 10.82 1.49 2.43
C ALA A 55 10.08 2.06 1.21
N ARG A 56 10.79 2.11 0.08
CA ARG A 56 10.26 2.54 -1.21
C ARG A 56 9.64 1.33 -1.90
N VAL A 57 8.37 1.43 -2.29
CA VAL A 57 7.63 0.31 -2.87
C VAL A 57 6.83 0.76 -4.09
N ASP A 58 6.70 -0.15 -5.04
CA ASP A 58 5.74 -0.08 -6.14
C ASP A 58 4.64 -1.10 -5.87
N VAL A 59 3.38 -0.67 -5.99
CA VAL A 59 2.22 -1.50 -5.63
C VAL A 59 1.21 -1.47 -6.77
N ASP A 60 0.90 -2.65 -7.32
CA ASP A 60 -0.17 -2.88 -8.31
C ASP A 60 -1.33 -3.60 -7.65
N GLY A 61 -2.54 -3.07 -7.83
CA GLY A 61 -3.72 -3.66 -7.22
C GLY A 61 -5.01 -2.95 -7.58
N GLU A 62 -6.01 -3.17 -6.75
CA GLU A 62 -7.35 -2.61 -6.93
C GLU A 62 -7.64 -1.58 -5.84
N ALA A 63 -8.10 -0.41 -6.27
CA ALA A 63 -8.65 0.60 -5.40
C ALA A 63 -9.98 0.12 -4.82
N GLY A 64 -10.00 -0.08 -3.51
CA GLY A 64 -11.15 -0.53 -2.74
C GLY A 64 -11.81 0.60 -1.96
N TRP A 65 -12.63 0.20 -0.98
CA TRP A 65 -13.39 1.11 -0.14
C TRP A 65 -12.55 1.77 0.95
N THR A 66 -13.17 2.67 1.70
CA THR A 66 -12.54 3.40 2.80
C THR A 66 -12.67 2.71 4.14
N VAL A 67 -11.61 2.75 4.95
CA VAL A 67 -11.66 2.30 6.35
C VAL A 67 -12.29 3.39 7.23
N PRO A 68 -13.45 3.14 7.86
CA PRO A 68 -14.07 4.08 8.80
C PRO A 68 -13.21 4.27 10.06
N GLY A 69 -13.28 5.45 10.68
CA GLY A 69 -12.69 5.70 12.00
C GLY A 69 -11.16 5.84 12.06
N ARG A 70 -10.46 5.80 10.93
CA ARG A 70 -9.01 6.08 10.88
C ARG A 70 -8.75 7.51 10.42
N SER A 71 -7.95 8.26 11.18
CA SER A 71 -7.54 9.61 10.79
C SER A 71 -6.48 9.53 9.70
N TRP A 72 -6.67 10.35 8.68
CA TRP A 72 -5.99 10.23 7.42
C TRP A 72 -5.51 11.62 6.97
N ARG A 73 -4.19 11.85 6.89
CA ARG A 73 -3.59 13.08 6.34
C ARG A 73 -4.10 13.32 4.90
N GLY A 74 -4.75 14.46 4.66
CA GLY A 74 -5.20 14.94 3.35
C GLY A 74 -6.71 14.96 3.05
N GLU A 75 -7.58 14.35 3.87
CA GLU A 75 -9.08 14.23 3.76
C GLU A 75 -9.68 13.85 2.38
N SER A 76 -10.82 13.16 2.24
CA SER A 76 -11.65 12.32 3.10
C SER A 76 -11.75 10.98 2.38
N SER A 77 -11.70 9.86 3.11
CA SER A 77 -11.86 8.50 2.58
C SER A 77 -10.60 7.88 1.95
N ARG A 78 -9.71 7.26 2.76
CA ARG A 78 -8.56 6.53 2.17
C ARG A 78 -8.95 5.16 1.67
N THR A 79 -8.67 4.97 0.40
CA THR A 79 -8.77 3.75 -0.40
C THR A 79 -7.90 2.64 0.17
N ILE A 80 -8.51 1.50 0.46
CA ILE A 80 -7.80 0.22 0.64
C ILE A 80 -7.28 -0.19 -0.72
N LEU A 81 -6.00 -0.51 -0.85
CA LEU A 81 -5.44 -1.07 -2.07
C LEU A 81 -5.28 -2.57 -1.86
N LEU A 82 -6.10 -3.37 -2.53
CA LEU A 82 -5.94 -4.82 -2.57
C LEU A 82 -4.80 -5.13 -3.53
N ALA A 83 -3.60 -5.22 -2.99
CA ALA A 83 -2.40 -5.42 -3.78
C ALA A 83 -2.34 -6.85 -4.29
N ARG A 84 -2.12 -6.97 -5.60
CA ARG A 84 -1.79 -8.23 -6.26
C ARG A 84 -0.29 -8.43 -6.34
N ARG A 85 0.46 -7.33 -6.30
CA ARG A 85 1.92 -7.34 -6.32
C ARG A 85 2.46 -6.13 -5.59
N VAL A 86 3.50 -6.36 -4.79
CA VAL A 86 4.33 -5.33 -4.18
C VAL A 86 5.76 -5.62 -4.60
N ASP A 87 6.44 -4.63 -5.15
CA ASP A 87 7.85 -4.71 -5.50
C ASP A 87 8.64 -3.68 -4.69
N GLN A 88 9.86 -4.04 -4.27
CA GLN A 88 10.75 -3.08 -3.63
C GLN A 88 11.35 -2.23 -4.74
N ARG A 89 11.18 -0.92 -4.63
CA ARG A 89 11.85 0.01 -5.52
C ARG A 89 13.28 0.13 -5.00
N GLU A 90 14.18 -0.67 -5.56
CA GLU A 90 15.61 -0.44 -5.36
C GLU A 90 15.88 1.02 -5.71
N LEU A 91 16.64 1.69 -4.85
CA LEU A 91 17.28 2.93 -5.24
C LEU A 91 18.06 2.58 -6.51
N ALA A 92 17.55 2.98 -7.68
CA ALA A 92 18.40 3.33 -8.79
C ALA A 92 19.24 4.52 -8.30
N LEU A 93 20.19 4.23 -7.42
CA LEU A 93 21.27 5.13 -7.09
C LEU A 93 22.00 5.29 -8.42
N ALA A 94 21.86 6.48 -8.99
CA ALA A 94 22.59 6.87 -10.17
C ALA A 94 24.07 6.45 -10.01
N ALA A 95 24.54 5.68 -10.98
CA ALA A 95 25.95 5.50 -11.28
C ALA A 95 26.11 5.72 -12.78
#